data_AF-A0A2A2ZB99-F1
#
_entry.id   AF-A0A2A2ZB99-F1
#
_cell.length_a   1.000
_cell.length_b   1.000
_cell.length_c   1.000
_cell.angle_alpha   90.00
_cell.angle_beta   90.00
_cell.angle_gamma   90.00
#
_symmetry.space_group_name_H-M   'P 1'
#
loop_
_entity.id
_entity.type
_entity.pdbx_description
1 polymer ?
#
loop_
_entity_poly.entity_id
_entity_poly.type
_entity_poly.pdbx_seq_one_letter_code
_entity_poly.pdbx_strand_id
1 'polypeptide(L)'
;MSQQVWDFASIHGAVGVLRGHANTIQGQNEALEGDLAQGASVWQGEASDMWTLEQRTLNQHGQDFKLAVDSYLTAVEEATNNTAHQEQINASSFGG
;
A
#
# COMPACT_ATOMS: atom_id res chain seq x y z
N MET A 1 -20.70 31.75 -2.79
CA MET A 1 -19.66 30.97 -2.08
C MET A 1 -19.69 29.57 -2.67
N SER A 2 -18.66 29.14 -3.41
CA SER A 2 -18.57 27.75 -3.83
C SER A 2 -18.27 26.90 -2.61
N GLN A 3 -19.23 26.07 -2.21
CA GLN A 3 -19.04 25.12 -1.12
C GLN A 3 -18.02 24.08 -1.61
N GLN A 4 -16.92 23.91 -0.88
CA GLN A 4 -15.97 22.83 -1.15
C GLN A 4 -16.73 21.51 -1.10
N VAL A 5 -16.76 20.79 -2.22
CA VAL A 5 -17.56 19.55 -2.34
C VAL A 5 -16.77 18.36 -1.78
N TRP A 6 -15.44 18.43 -1.82
CA TRP A 6 -14.52 17.37 -1.39
C TRP A 6 -13.62 17.81 -0.21
N ASP A 7 -13.66 17.08 0.90
CA ASP A 7 -12.72 17.28 2.02
C ASP A 7 -11.37 16.62 1.71
N PHE A 8 -10.54 17.33 0.94
CA PHE A 8 -9.22 16.86 0.55
C PHE A 8 -8.30 16.59 1.75
N ALA A 9 -8.42 17.36 2.83
CA ALA A 9 -7.59 17.16 4.03
C ALA A 9 -7.90 15.81 4.69
N SER A 10 -9.18 15.47 4.81
CA SER A 10 -9.61 14.15 5.30
C SER A 10 -9.14 13.01 4.38
N ILE A 11 -9.22 13.18 3.07
CA ILE A 11 -8.76 12.17 2.09
C ILE A 11 -7.24 11.95 2.21
N HIS A 12 -6.44 13.02 2.24
CA HIS A 12 -4.98 12.90 2.44
C HIS A 12 -4.63 12.25 3.78
N GLY A 13 -5.37 12.60 4.85
CA GLY A 13 -5.21 11.94 6.15
C GLY A 13 -5.48 10.44 6.09
N ALA A 14 -6.57 10.03 5.42
CA ALA A 14 -6.91 8.62 5.24
C ALA A 14 -5.86 7.87 4.42
N VAL A 15 -5.34 8.46 3.34
CA VAL A 15 -4.24 7.84 2.56
C VAL A 15 -2.99 7.68 3.41
N GLY A 16 -2.63 8.69 4.22
CA GLY A 16 -1.49 8.60 5.14
C GLY A 16 -1.62 7.45 6.13
N VAL A 17 -2.81 7.24 6.70
CA VAL A 17 -3.11 6.09 7.58
C VAL A 17 -2.95 4.77 6.84
N LEU A 18 -3.50 4.67 5.62
CA LEU A 18 -3.39 3.45 4.80
C LEU A 18 -1.94 3.12 4.43
N ARG A 19 -1.11 4.13 4.11
CA ARG A 19 0.35 3.95 3.91
C ARG A 19 1.02 3.41 5.18
N GLY A 20 0.64 3.91 6.35
CA GLY A 20 1.13 3.42 7.64
C GLY A 20 0.79 1.95 7.89
N HIS A 21 -0.45 1.55 7.62
CA HIS A 21 -0.88 0.15 7.72
C HIS A 21 -0.13 -0.74 6.71
N ALA A 22 0.05 -0.27 5.47
CA ALA A 22 0.79 -0.99 4.44
C ALA A 22 2.23 -1.29 4.88
N ASN A 23 2.92 -0.29 5.43
CA ASN A 23 4.28 -0.45 5.97
C ASN A 23 4.33 -1.45 7.13
N THR A 24 3.32 -1.43 8.00
CA THR A 24 3.22 -2.37 9.12
C THR A 24 3.08 -3.82 8.62
N ILE A 25 2.21 -4.05 7.63
CA ILE A 25 2.01 -5.38 7.03
C ILE A 25 3.28 -5.85 6.32
N GLN A 26 3.99 -4.96 5.61
CA GLN A 26 5.27 -5.30 4.98
C GLN A 26 6.30 -5.76 6.02
N GLY A 27 6.46 -5.03 7.12
CA GLY A 27 7.38 -5.45 8.19
C GLY A 27 6.99 -6.77 8.85
N GLN A 28 5.68 -7.05 8.98
CA GLN A 28 5.20 -8.36 9.47
C GLN A 28 5.50 -9.49 8.47
N ASN A 29 5.33 -9.23 7.17
CA ASN A 29 5.69 -10.21 6.13
C ASN A 29 7.20 -10.50 6.18
N GLU A 30 8.06 -9.49 6.23
CA GLU A 30 9.51 -9.67 6.35
C GLU A 30 9.90 -10.52 7.58
N ALA A 31 9.22 -10.34 8.70
CA ALA A 31 9.42 -11.17 9.89
C ALA A 31 9.00 -12.63 9.67
N LEU A 32 7.83 -12.87 9.07
CA LEU A 32 7.36 -14.22 8.73
C LEU A 32 8.29 -14.91 7.74
N GLU A 33 8.80 -14.17 6.76
CA GLU A 33 9.79 -14.67 5.81
C GLU A 33 11.08 -15.13 6.52
N GLY A 34 11.52 -14.39 7.54
CA GLY A 34 12.66 -14.77 8.39
C GLY A 34 12.41 -16.04 9.21
N ASP A 35 11.23 -16.16 9.81
CA ASP A 35 10.85 -17.33 10.61
C ASP A 35 10.74 -18.60 9.74
N LEU A 36 10.17 -18.49 8.54
CA LEU A 36 10.12 -19.60 7.58
C LEU A 36 11.53 -20.04 7.14
N ALA A 37 12.43 -19.08 6.87
CA ALA A 37 13.79 -19.38 6.46
C ALA A 37 14.57 -20.11 7.56
N GLN A 38 14.32 -19.75 8.83
CA GLN A 38 14.87 -20.48 9.97
C GLN A 38 14.31 -21.91 10.03
N GLY A 39 13.00 -22.09 9.78
CA GLY A 39 12.38 -23.39 9.62
C GLY A 39 13.08 -24.25 8.57
N ALA A 40 13.28 -23.73 7.36
CA ALA A 40 13.95 -24.44 6.27
C ALA A 40 15.36 -24.95 6.65
N SER A 41 16.09 -24.22 7.50
CA SER A 41 17.43 -24.64 7.97
C SER A 41 17.41 -25.84 8.93
N VAL A 42 16.27 -26.13 9.57
CA VAL A 42 16.10 -27.21 10.55
C VAL A 42 15.67 -28.53 9.88
N TRP A 43 14.93 -28.47 8.77
CA TRP A 43 14.42 -29.65 8.08
C TRP A 43 15.33 -30.05 6.91
N GLN A 44 15.69 -31.34 6.81
CA GLN A 44 16.48 -31.89 5.69
C GLN A 44 15.63 -32.78 4.77
N GLY A 45 16.03 -32.89 3.50
CA GLY A 45 15.36 -33.76 2.51
C GLY A 45 14.11 -33.12 1.91
N GLU A 46 13.11 -33.93 1.54
CA GLU A 46 11.89 -33.52 0.83
C GLU A 46 11.08 -32.43 1.56
N ALA A 47 11.17 -32.39 2.90
CA ALA A 47 10.58 -31.32 3.72
C ALA A 47 11.25 -29.95 3.49
N SER A 48 12.55 -29.92 3.18
CA SER A 48 13.28 -28.68 2.84
C SER A 48 12.82 -28.08 1.52
N ASP A 49 12.46 -28.93 0.55
CA ASP A 49 12.00 -28.48 -0.77
C ASP A 49 10.61 -27.85 -0.67
N MET A 50 9.71 -28.46 0.11
CA MET A 50 8.40 -27.89 0.43
C MET A 50 8.53 -26.55 1.17
N TRP A 51 9.39 -26.48 2.19
CA TRP A 51 9.65 -25.22 2.89
C TRP A 51 10.18 -24.11 1.97
N THR A 52 11.08 -24.45 1.05
CA THR A 52 11.63 -23.50 0.07
C THR A 52 10.55 -23.01 -0.91
N LEU A 53 9.61 -23.86 -1.29
CA LEU A 53 8.48 -23.48 -2.13
C LEU A 53 7.53 -22.54 -1.39
N GLU A 54 7.17 -22.86 -0.14
CA GLU A 54 6.30 -22.01 0.69
C GLU A 54 6.94 -20.64 0.96
N GLN A 55 8.24 -20.61 1.24
CA GLN A 55 9.00 -19.37 1.35
C GLN A 55 8.87 -18.52 0.09
N ARG A 56 9.10 -19.12 -1.10
CA ARG A 56 9.01 -18.38 -2.36
C ARG A 56 7.60 -17.83 -2.59
N THR A 57 6.58 -18.64 -2.29
CA THR A 57 5.17 -18.25 -2.43
C THR A 57 4.80 -17.10 -1.50
N LEU A 58 5.22 -17.16 -0.24
CA LEU A 58 5.00 -16.08 0.72
C LEU A 58 5.68 -14.77 0.27
N ASN A 59 6.95 -14.85 -0.12
CA ASN A 59 7.70 -13.69 -0.61
C ASN A 59 7.02 -13.05 -1.84
N GLN A 60 6.53 -13.88 -2.76
CA GLN A 60 5.82 -13.39 -3.94
C GLN A 60 4.52 -12.67 -3.55
N HIS A 61 3.71 -13.27 -2.68
CA HIS A 61 2.46 -12.65 -2.22
C HIS A 61 2.70 -11.37 -1.42
N GLY A 62 3.78 -11.31 -0.63
CA GLY A 62 4.20 -10.09 0.06
C GLY A 62 4.52 -8.96 -0.91
N GLN A 63 5.24 -9.27 -2.00
CA GLN A 63 5.54 -8.30 -3.05
C GLN A 63 4.31 -7.87 -3.83
N ASP A 64 3.43 -8.80 -4.20
CA ASP A 64 2.19 -8.50 -4.91
C ASP A 64 1.29 -7.59 -4.09
N PHE A 65 1.16 -7.87 -2.78
CA PHE A 65 0.41 -7.02 -1.86
C PHE A 65 0.99 -5.61 -1.80
N LYS A 66 2.31 -5.49 -1.65
CA LYS A 66 3.00 -4.19 -1.66
C LYS A 66 2.70 -3.40 -2.92
N LEU A 67 2.89 -4.01 -4.09
CA LEU A 67 2.66 -3.36 -5.38
C LEU A 67 1.20 -2.93 -5.56
N ALA A 68 0.24 -3.78 -5.18
CA ALA A 68 -1.18 -3.46 -5.28
C ALA A 68 -1.57 -2.29 -4.38
N VAL A 69 -1.07 -2.27 -3.14
CA VAL A 69 -1.34 -1.20 -2.18
C VAL A 69 -0.68 0.11 -2.61
N ASP A 70 0.58 0.07 -3.02
CA ASP A 70 1.30 1.27 -3.51
C ASP A 70 0.61 1.86 -4.75
N SER A 71 0.21 1.00 -5.70
CA SER A 71 -0.53 1.40 -6.90
C SER A 71 -1.87 2.07 -6.55
N TYR A 72 -2.66 1.44 -5.67
CA TYR A 72 -3.95 1.99 -5.23
C TYR A 72 -3.79 3.35 -4.54
N LEU A 73 -2.87 3.45 -3.57
CA LEU A 73 -2.68 4.68 -2.80
C LEU A 73 -2.14 5.83 -3.66
N THR A 74 -1.26 5.52 -4.62
CA THR A 74 -0.77 6.49 -5.61
C THR A 74 -1.91 7.00 -6.48
N ALA A 75 -2.76 6.10 -7.00
CA ALA A 75 -3.91 6.49 -7.83
C ALA A 75 -4.90 7.37 -7.06
N VAL A 76 -5.15 7.08 -5.77
CA VAL A 76 -6.00 7.92 -4.91
C VAL A 76 -5.37 9.29 -4.68
N GLU A 77 -4.06 9.38 -4.38
CA GLU A 77 -3.35 10.66 -4.23
C GLU A 77 -3.40 11.49 -5.51
N GLU A 78 -3.12 10.90 -6.67
CA GLU A 78 -3.15 11.57 -7.96
C GLU A 78 -4.56 12.10 -8.29
N ALA A 79 -5.59 11.26 -8.11
CA ALA A 79 -6.98 11.67 -8.33
C ALA A 79 -7.36 12.83 -7.40
N THR A 80 -7.00 12.74 -6.12
CA THR A 80 -7.28 13.77 -5.10
C THR A 80 -6.61 15.09 -5.47
N ASN A 81 -5.32 15.06 -5.84
CA ASN A 81 -4.57 16.24 -6.24
C ASN A 81 -5.14 16.89 -7.50
N ASN A 82 -5.50 16.10 -8.50
CA ASN A 82 -6.09 16.59 -9.75
C ASN A 82 -7.46 17.25 -9.50
N THR A 83 -8.31 16.64 -8.68
CA THR A 83 -9.62 17.21 -8.32
C THR A 83 -9.46 18.49 -7.49
N ALA A 84 -8.53 18.53 -6.53
CA ALA A 84 -8.23 19.73 -5.75
C ALA A 84 -7.76 20.89 -6.64
N HIS A 85 -6.89 20.61 -7.61
CA HIS A 85 -6.44 21.61 -8.57
C HIS A 85 -7.59 22.12 -9.44
N GLN A 86 -8.46 21.24 -9.94
CA GLN A 86 -9.60 21.62 -10.76
C GLN A 86 -10.63 22.45 -9.97
N GLU A 87 -10.90 22.12 -8.71
CA GLU A 87 -11.76 22.93 -7.85
C GLU A 87 -11.18 24.34 -7.65
N GLN A 88 -9.86 24.47 -7.47
CA GLN A 88 -9.19 25.76 -7.34
C GLN A 88 -9.31 26.61 -8.62
N ILE A 89 -9.15 26.00 -9.80
CA ILE A 89 -9.36 26.68 -11.09
C ILE A 89 -10.81 27.17 -11.20
N ASN A 90 -11.77 26.28 -10.95
CA ASN A 90 -13.20 26.61 -11.06
C ASN A 90 -13.57 27.75 -10.10
N ALA A 91 -13.14 27.68 -8.83
CA ALA A 91 -13.38 28.73 -7.84
C ALA A 91 -12.81 30.08 -8.30
N SER A 92 -11.63 30.09 -8.95
CA SER A 92 -11.02 31.30 -9.49
C SER A 92 -11.77 31.85 -10.71
N SER A 93 -12.35 30.98 -11.55
CA SER A 93 -13.13 31.38 -12.74
C SER A 93 -14.51 31.97 -12.43
N PHE A 94 -15.12 31.60 -11.30
CA PHE A 94 -16.43 32.13 -10.86
C PHE A 94 -16.32 33.32 -9.90
N GLY A 95 -15.11 33.69 -9.46
CA GLY A 95 -14.86 34.79 -8.53
C GLY A 95 -14.42 36.11 -9.16
N GLY A 96 -14.40 36.20 -10.50
CA GLY A 96 -14.08 37.42 -11.27
C GLY A 96 -15.31 38.23 -11.64
#